data_AF-A0A6L7RVL6-F1
#
_entry.id   AF-A0A6L7RVL6-F1
#
_cell.length_a   1.000
_cell.length_b   1.000
_cell.length_c   1.000
_cell.angle_alpha   90.00
_cell.angle_beta   90.00
_cell.angle_gamma   90.00
#
_symmetry.space_group_name_H-M   'P 1'
#
loop_
_entity.id
_entity.type
_entity.pdbx_description
1 polymer ?
#
loop_
_entity_poly.entity_id
_entity_poly.type
_entity_poly.pdbx_seq_one_letter_code
_entity_poly.pdbx_strand_id
1 'polypeptide(L)' 'MAHLQVKNVPDSLHGRLRCFARETNRTLSAAVLAAVERELEAWEWRKRLAERSETELGADAATLIAEARELRDRELGSM' A
#
# COMPACT_ATOMS: atom_id res chain seq x y z
N MET A 1 5.30 7.17 26.57
CA MET A 1 5.17 7.68 25.19
C MET A 1 6.56 7.74 24.59
N ALA A 2 6.77 7.15 23.42
CA ALA A 2 8.05 7.25 22.72
C ALA A 2 8.15 8.64 22.05
N HIS A 3 9.29 9.30 22.17
CA HIS A 3 9.56 10.57 21.49
C HIS A 3 10.61 10.34 20.42
N LEU A 4 10.21 10.45 19.15
CA LEU A 4 11.11 10.35 18.01
C LEU A 4 11.47 11.76 17.53
N GLN A 5 12.75 12.09 17.54
CA GLN A 5 13.25 13.34 16.97
C GLN A 5 14.02 13.04 15.69
N VAL A 6 13.55 13.58 14.56
CA VAL A 6 14.26 13.53 13.29
C VAL A 6 15.05 14.83 13.13
N LYS A 7 16.37 14.72 12.97
CA LYS A 7 17.27 15.86 12.76
C LYS A 7 17.64 15.97 11.27
N ASN A 8 18.09 17.16 10.86
CA ASN A 8 18.55 17.45 9.50
C ASN A 8 17.47 17.23 8.42
N VAL A 9 16.20 17.52 8.72
CA VAL A 9 15.13 17.51 7.72
C VAL A 9 15.35 18.70 6.77
N PRO A 10 15.49 18.48 5.45
CA PRO A 10 15.62 19.59 4.51
C PRO A 10 14.42 20.53 4.57
N ASP A 11 14.66 21.85 4.51
CA ASP A 11 13.59 22.86 4.59
C ASP A 11 12.52 22.66 3.51
N SER A 12 12.94 22.20 2.33
CA SER A 12 12.03 21.87 1.22
C SER A 12 11.06 20.74 1.58
N LEU A 13 11.53 19.71 2.29
CA LEU A 13 10.70 18.60 2.75
C LEU A 13 9.79 19.05 3.90
N HIS A 14 10.32 19.81 4.86
CA HIS A 14 9.52 20.35 5.96
C HIS A 14 8.38 21.24 5.46
N GLY A 15 8.64 22.09 4.46
CA GLY A 15 7.62 22.92 3.80
C GLY A 15 6.52 22.10 3.16
N ARG A 16 6.88 21.06 2.40
CA ARG A 16 5.90 20.15 1.77
C ARG A 16 5.05 19.40 2.80
N LEU A 17 5.66 18.90 3.88
CA LEU A 17 4.93 18.24 4.96
C LEU A 17 3.93 19.19 5.64
N ARG A 18 4.31 20.46 5.82
CA ARG A 18 3.43 21.48 6.38
C ARG A 18 2.25 21.80 5.45
N CYS A 19 2.49 21.93 4.15
CA CYS A 19 1.40 22.11 3.18
C CYS A 19 0.44 20.92 3.20
N PHE A 20 0.97 19.71 3.15
CA PHE A 20 0.18 18.48 3.22
C PHE A 20 -0.67 18.39 4.49
N ALA A 21 -0.10 18.73 5.66
CA ALA A 21 -0.83 18.75 6.92
C ALA A 21 -1.97 19.78 6.91
N ARG A 22 -1.76 20.96 6.32
CA ARG A 22 -2.78 22.01 6.18
C ARG A 22 -3.91 21.58 5.26
N GLU A 23 -3.60 21.01 4.09
CA GLU A 23 -4.59 20.54 3.12
C GLU A 23 -5.45 19.40 3.68
N THR A 24 -4.85 18.54 4.51
CA THR A 24 -5.56 17.42 5.14
C THR A 24 -6.21 17.78 6.48
N ASN A 25 -6.14 19.04 6.91
CA ASN A 25 -6.65 19.56 8.18
C ASN A 25 -6.15 18.76 9.41
N ARG A 26 -4.87 18.37 9.40
CA ARG A 26 -4.20 17.61 10.46
C ARG A 26 -3.03 18.39 11.03
N THR A 27 -2.60 18.04 12.24
CA THR A 27 -1.32 18.53 12.76
C THR A 27 -0.16 17.92 11.98
N LEU A 28 0.97 18.61 11.92
CA LEU A 28 2.18 18.10 11.26
C LEU A 28 2.61 16.74 11.84
N SER A 29 2.55 16.61 13.16
CA SER A 29 2.85 15.34 13.85
C SER A 29 1.91 14.21 13.41
N ALA A 30 0.59 14.46 13.40
CA ALA A 30 -0.38 13.44 12.97
C ALA A 30 -0.22 13.07 11.49
N ALA A 31 0.10 14.04 10.62
CA ALA A 31 0.35 13.80 9.21
C ALA A 31 1.60 12.95 8.99
N VAL A 32 2.68 13.23 9.73
CA VAL A 32 3.94 12.47 9.66
C VAL A 32 3.74 11.06 10.21
N LEU A 33 3.09 10.90 11.36
CA LEU A 33 2.82 9.58 11.96
C LEU A 33 1.99 8.70 11.01
N ALA A 34 0.91 9.23 10.45
CA ALA A 34 0.09 8.49 9.50
C ALA A 34 0.85 8.09 8.23
N ALA A 35 1.79 8.93 7.77
CA ALA A 35 2.64 8.58 6.63
C ALA A 35 3.62 7.45 6.99
N VAL A 36 4.21 7.48 8.19
CA VAL A 36 5.12 6.44 8.67
C VAL A 36 4.39 5.11 8.88
N GLU A 37 3.20 5.14 9.49
CA GLU A 37 2.36 3.94 9.67
C GLU A 37 2.05 3.27 8.33
N ARG A 38 1.61 4.04 7.33
CA ARG A 38 1.34 3.52 5.99
C ARG A 38 2.56 2.87 5.34
N GLU A 39 3.74 3.49 5.48
CA GLU A 39 4.96 2.89 4.92
C GLU A 39 5.41 1.62 5.67
N LEU A 40 5.19 1.56 6.98
CA LEU A 40 5.42 0.35 7.76
C LEU A 40 4.48 -0.77 7.32
N GLU A 41 3.19 -0.51 7.20
CA GLU A 41 2.21 -1.48 6.70
C GLU A 41 2.58 -2.00 5.31
N ALA A 42 2.99 -1.10 4.40
CA ALA A 42 3.41 -1.45 3.06
C ALA A 42 4.70 -2.29 3.07
N TRP A 43 5.66 -1.97 3.94
CA TRP A 43 6.88 -2.76 4.11
C TRP A 43 6.58 -4.15 4.69
N GLU A 44 5.77 -4.24 5.73
CA GLU A 44 5.34 -5.50 6.34
C GLU A 44 4.56 -6.37 5.37
N TRP A 45 3.70 -5.77 4.55
CA TRP A 45 2.99 -6.48 3.50
C TRP A 45 3.97 -7.06 2.46
N ARG A 46 4.94 -6.28 1.97
CA ARG A 46 5.96 -6.76 1.02
C ARG A 46 6.79 -7.88 1.62
N LYS A 47 7.16 -7.76 2.89
CA LYS A 47 7.90 -8.81 3.62
C LYS A 47 7.10 -10.11 3.67
N ARG A 48 5.83 -10.05 4.10
CA ARG A 48 4.94 -11.22 4.13
C ARG A 48 4.72 -11.82 2.74
N LEU A 49 4.62 -10.99 1.71
CA LEU A 49 4.47 -11.45 0.33
C LEU A 49 5.72 -12.22 -0.12
N ALA A 50 6.92 -11.72 0.20
CA ALA A 50 8.17 -12.37 -0.16
C ALA A 50 8.41 -13.69 0.59
N GLU A 51 7.89 -13.81 1.81
CA GLU A 51 7.96 -15.04 2.61
C GLU A 51 6.87 -16.07 2.23
N ARG A 52 5.95 -15.73 1.34
CA ARG A 52 4.87 -16.61 0.94
C ARG A 52 5.43 -17.81 0.17
N SER A 53 5.05 -19.01 0.58
CA SER A 53 5.31 -20.22 -0.21
C SER A 53 4.71 -20.06 -1.60
N GLU A 54 5.51 -20.40 -2.61
CA GLU A 54 5.00 -20.50 -3.98
C GLU A 54 3.82 -21.46 -3.99
N THR A 55 2.71 -21.00 -4.56
CA THR A 55 1.50 -21.82 -4.66
C THR A 55 1.63 -22.62 -5.94
N GLU A 56 1.84 -23.93 -5.84
CA GLU A 56 1.75 -24.81 -6.98
C GLU A 56 0.29 -24.87 -7.45
N LEU A 57 0.02 -24.21 -8.58
CA LEU A 57 -1.33 -24.12 -9.14
C LEU A 57 -1.78 -25.42 -9.83
N GLY A 58 -0.86 -26.37 -10.06
CA GLY A 58 -1.13 -27.62 -10.78
C GLY A 58 -1.49 -27.46 -12.26
N ALA A 59 -1.65 -26.23 -12.73
CA ALA A 59 -1.96 -25.83 -14.10
C ALA A 59 -1.30 -24.48 -14.41
N ASP A 60 -1.18 -24.15 -15.70
CA ASP A 60 -0.65 -22.86 -16.12
C ASP A 60 -1.58 -21.72 -15.67
N ALA A 61 -0.99 -20.70 -15.04
CA ALA A 61 -1.73 -19.57 -14.50
C ALA A 61 -2.49 -18.81 -15.60
N ALA A 62 -1.95 -18.75 -16.81
CA ALA A 62 -2.62 -18.09 -17.93
C ALA A 62 -3.93 -18.79 -18.31
N THR A 63 -3.94 -20.13 -18.30
CA THR A 63 -5.13 -20.95 -18.55
C THR A 63 -6.21 -20.69 -17.49
N LEU A 64 -5.85 -20.71 -16.20
CA LEU A 64 -6.79 -20.46 -15.11
C LEU A 64 -7.39 -19.04 -15.18
N ILE A 65 -6.59 -18.04 -15.56
CA ILE A 65 -7.07 -16.66 -15.73
C ILE A 65 -8.01 -16.55 -16.94
N ALA A 66 -7.72 -17.27 -18.04
CA ALA A 66 -8.59 -17.29 -19.21
C ALA A 66 -9.95 -17.92 -18.89
N GLU A 67 -9.97 -19.07 -18.22
CA GLU A 67 -11.20 -19.75 -17.78
C GLU A 67 -12.04 -18.86 -16.86
N ALA A 68 -11.41 -18.17 -15.90
CA ALA A 68 -12.11 -17.25 -15.00
C ALA A 68 -12.72 -16.05 -15.74
N ARG A 69 -12.02 -15.52 -16.76
CA ARG A 69 -12.55 -14.44 -17.60
C ARG A 69 -13.72 -14.91 -18.46
N GLU A 70 -13.61 -16.08 -19.08
CA GLU A 70 -14.70 -16.67 -19.85
C GLU A 70 -15.94 -16.95 -19.01
N LEU A 71 -15.76 -17.45 -17.78
CA LEU A 71 -16.86 -17.66 -16.84
C LEU A 71 -17.55 -16.35 -16.49
N ARG A 72 -16.77 -15.32 -16.13
CA ARG A 72 -17.30 -13.97 -15.84
C ARG A 72 -18.06 -13.41 -17.03
N ASP A 73 -17.52 -13.51 -18.23
CA ASP A 73 -18.14 -12.95 -19.44
C ASP A 73 -19.43 -13.71 -19.80
N ARG A 74 -19.52 -15.01 -19.51
CA ARG A 74 -20.73 -15.82 -19.64
C ARG A 74 -21.82 -15.41 -18.64
N GLU A 75 -21.44 -15.16 -17.38
CA GLU A 75 -22.37 -14.71 -16.34
C GLU A 75 -22.89 -13.29 -16.61
N LEU A 76 -22.01 -12.37 -17.04
CA LEU A 76 -22.39 -11.00 -17.39
C LEU A 76 -23.16 -10.89 -18.72
N GLY A 77 -22.92 -11.81 -19.65
CA GLY A 77 -23.65 -11.89 -20.93
C GLY A 77 -24.98 -12.66 -20.86
N SER A 78 -25.29 -13.26 -19.72
CA SER A 78 -26.57 -13.95 -19.44
C SER A 78 -27.56 -13.08 -18.63
N MET A 79 -27.27 -11.78 -18.48
CA MET A 79 -28.15 -10.73 -17.95
C MET A 79 -28.76 -9.88 -19.07
#